data_AF-A0A1A3QNN2-F1
#
_entry.id   AF-A0A1A3QNN2-F1
#
_cell.length_a   1.000
_cell.length_b   1.000
_cell.length_c   1.000
_cell.angle_alpha   90.00
_cell.angle_beta   90.00
_cell.angle_gamma   90.00
#
_symmetry.space_group_name_H-M   'P 1'
#
loop_
_entity.id
_entity.type
_entity.pdbx_description
1 polymer ?
#
loop_
_entity_poly.entity_id
_entity_poly.type
_entity_poly.pdbx_seq_one_letter_code
_entity_poly.pdbx_strand_id
1 'polypeptide(L)'
;MANIGSTLSAANSAAAASTAAVPAAAADQVSAAVSQLLSAHGQEYQALAGQVEAFHQQFTQNLQAGAGAYAGAEAANVAVMQPLAAAASSIAGAAVAAANPVVQWFNGLLVDLQNLIGRFLFFLFAPILDPIINSLANAIATAIVQGLFK
;
A
#
# COMPACT_ATOMS: atom_id res chain seq x y z
N MET A 1 -9.54 -16.59 -19.48
CA MET A 1 -8.65 -17.77 -19.68
C MET A 1 -9.31 -18.89 -20.50
N ALA A 2 -10.17 -18.57 -21.47
CA ALA A 2 -10.89 -19.58 -22.27
C ALA A 2 -10.17 -19.98 -23.59
N ASN A 3 -9.02 -19.38 -23.89
CA ASN A 3 -8.43 -19.48 -25.23
C ASN A 3 -7.80 -20.86 -25.49
N ILE A 4 -7.20 -21.50 -24.48
CA ILE A 4 -6.55 -22.81 -24.64
C ILE A 4 -7.60 -23.91 -24.84
N GLY A 5 -8.61 -24.00 -23.97
CA GLY A 5 -9.67 -25.00 -24.09
C GLY A 5 -10.47 -24.89 -25.39
N SER A 6 -10.82 -23.67 -25.82
CA SER A 6 -11.53 -23.46 -27.10
C SER A 6 -10.66 -23.76 -28.32
N THR A 7 -9.37 -23.39 -28.30
CA THR A 7 -8.42 -23.73 -29.38
C THR A 7 -8.22 -25.24 -29.48
N LEU A 8 -8.09 -25.92 -28.34
CA LEU A 8 -7.91 -27.38 -28.30
C LEU A 8 -9.16 -28.11 -28.80
N SER A 9 -10.34 -27.65 -28.41
CA SER A 9 -11.61 -28.19 -28.90
C SER A 9 -11.77 -28.03 -30.42
N ALA A 10 -11.45 -26.84 -30.94
CA ALA A 10 -11.46 -26.58 -32.38
C ALA A 10 -10.47 -27.48 -33.14
N ALA A 11 -9.26 -27.66 -32.60
CA ALA A 11 -8.25 -28.54 -33.19
C ALA A 11 -8.68 -30.02 -33.18
N ASN A 12 -9.23 -30.50 -32.07
CA ASN A 12 -9.74 -31.87 -31.95
C ASN A 12 -10.91 -32.14 -32.89
N SER A 13 -11.86 -31.20 -32.98
CA SER A 13 -12.99 -31.29 -33.91
C SER A 13 -12.54 -31.28 -35.37
N ALA A 14 -11.52 -30.48 -35.73
CA ALA A 14 -10.99 -30.45 -37.09
C ALA A 14 -10.29 -31.77 -37.47
N ALA A 15 -9.63 -32.43 -36.52
CA ALA A 15 -8.94 -33.70 -36.74
C ALA A 15 -9.83 -34.95 -36.57
N ALA A 16 -11.05 -34.81 -36.04
CA ALA A 16 -11.90 -35.95 -35.66
C ALA A 16 -12.23 -36.88 -36.83
N ALA A 17 -12.68 -36.31 -37.95
CA ALA A 17 -13.10 -37.11 -39.10
C ALA A 17 -11.94 -37.89 -39.74
N SER A 18 -10.76 -37.27 -39.86
CA SER A 18 -9.60 -37.89 -40.52
C SER A 18 -8.90 -38.95 -39.67
N THR A 19 -9.04 -38.88 -38.35
CA THR A 19 -8.41 -39.84 -37.41
C THR A 19 -9.35 -40.97 -36.99
N ALA A 20 -10.67 -40.76 -36.99
CA ALA A 20 -11.67 -41.76 -36.60
C ALA A 20 -12.21 -42.63 -37.74
N ALA A 21 -11.88 -42.28 -39.00
CA ALA A 21 -12.32 -42.98 -40.20
C ALA A 21 -11.17 -43.17 -41.21
N VAL A 22 -10.10 -43.84 -40.78
CA VAL A 22 -8.92 -44.08 -41.60
C VAL A 22 -9.21 -45.19 -42.61
N PRO A 23 -9.09 -44.96 -43.93
CA PRO A 23 -9.31 -45.99 -44.94
C PRO A 23 -8.15 -47.00 -45.00
N ALA A 24 -8.43 -48.23 -45.45
CA ALA A 24 -7.39 -49.23 -45.69
C ALA A 24 -6.49 -48.82 -46.87
N ALA A 25 -5.17 -48.96 -46.71
CA ALA A 25 -4.19 -48.56 -47.74
C ALA A 25 -4.18 -49.50 -48.96
N ALA A 26 -4.55 -50.77 -48.77
CA ALA A 26 -4.69 -51.78 -49.81
C ALA A 26 -5.78 -52.81 -49.42
N ALA A 27 -6.14 -53.69 -50.36
CA ALA A 27 -7.22 -54.68 -50.20
C ALA A 27 -6.83 -55.91 -49.36
N ASP A 28 -5.62 -55.94 -48.79
CA ASP A 28 -5.17 -57.03 -47.95
C ASP A 28 -5.71 -56.92 -46.51
N GLN A 29 -5.71 -58.06 -45.81
CA GLN A 29 -6.25 -58.16 -44.45
C GLN A 29 -5.43 -57.37 -43.42
N VAL A 30 -4.12 -57.18 -43.65
CA VAL A 30 -3.27 -56.43 -42.72
C VAL A 30 -3.60 -54.95 -42.82
N SER A 31 -3.73 -54.40 -44.03
CA SER A 31 -4.17 -53.03 -44.26
C SER A 31 -5.55 -52.74 -43.66
N ALA A 32 -6.49 -53.68 -43.79
CA ALA A 32 -7.81 -53.57 -43.18
C ALA A 32 -7.75 -53.57 -41.64
N ALA A 33 -6.96 -54.47 -41.05
CA ALA A 33 -6.79 -54.54 -39.60
C ALA A 33 -6.11 -53.28 -39.02
N VAL A 34 -5.10 -52.74 -39.70
CA VAL A 34 -4.42 -51.49 -39.28
C VAL A 34 -5.37 -50.29 -39.37
N SER A 35 -6.15 -50.17 -40.45
CA SER A 35 -7.17 -49.13 -40.59
C SER A 35 -8.22 -49.18 -39.48
N GLN A 36 -8.69 -50.38 -39.11
CA GLN A 36 -9.62 -50.57 -37.99
C GLN A 36 -9.01 -50.17 -36.65
N LEU A 37 -7.76 -50.59 -36.37
CA LEU A 37 -7.07 -50.24 -35.14
C LEU A 37 -6.90 -48.71 -35.00
N LEU A 38 -6.45 -48.04 -36.06
CA LEU A 38 -6.25 -46.59 -36.06
C LEU A 38 -7.57 -45.84 -35.88
N SER A 39 -8.62 -46.27 -36.58
CA SER A 39 -9.95 -45.67 -36.47
C SER A 39 -10.54 -45.84 -35.06
N ALA A 40 -10.37 -47.02 -34.45
CA ALA A 40 -10.79 -47.27 -33.06
C ALA A 40 -10.02 -46.37 -32.08
N HIS A 41 -8.70 -46.25 -32.24
CA HIS A 41 -7.89 -45.36 -31.42
C HIS A 41 -8.30 -43.88 -31.56
N GLY A 42 -8.60 -43.44 -32.78
CA GLY A 42 -9.11 -42.08 -33.05
C GLY A 42 -10.44 -41.82 -32.34
N GLN A 43 -11.36 -42.79 -32.33
CA GLN A 43 -12.64 -42.68 -31.63
C GLN A 43 -12.47 -42.60 -30.11
N GLU A 44 -11.59 -43.42 -29.53
CA GLU A 44 -11.26 -43.37 -28.09
C GLU A 44 -10.61 -42.03 -27.71
N TYR A 45 -9.69 -41.53 -28.55
CA TYR A 45 -9.07 -40.22 -28.34
C TYR A 45 -10.11 -39.10 -28.32
N GLN A 46 -11.06 -39.10 -29.26
CA GLN A 46 -12.11 -38.08 -29.32
C GLN A 46 -13.04 -38.15 -28.11
N ALA A 47 -13.37 -39.36 -27.64
CA ALA A 47 -14.15 -39.53 -26.40
C ALA A 47 -13.40 -38.98 -25.18
N LEU A 48 -12.09 -39.22 -25.07
CA LEU A 48 -11.26 -38.68 -24.01
C LEU A 48 -11.11 -37.15 -24.11
N ALA A 49 -10.95 -36.62 -25.33
CA ALA A 49 -10.87 -35.18 -25.57
C ALA A 49 -12.10 -34.44 -25.01
N GLY A 50 -13.30 -34.99 -25.22
CA GLY A 50 -14.53 -34.44 -24.63
C GLY A 50 -14.53 -34.43 -23.09
N GLN A 51 -13.98 -35.47 -22.45
CA GLN A 51 -13.85 -35.50 -20.98
C GLN A 51 -12.85 -34.46 -20.46
N VAL A 52 -11.73 -34.28 -21.18
CA VAL A 52 -10.72 -33.27 -20.85
C VAL A 52 -11.28 -31.85 -20.99
N GLU A 53 -12.12 -31.58 -21.98
CA GLU A 53 -12.79 -30.29 -22.13
C GLU A 53 -13.69 -29.97 -20.93
N ALA A 54 -14.53 -30.93 -20.49
CA ALA A 54 -15.38 -30.77 -19.32
C ALA A 54 -14.56 -30.55 -18.04
N PHE A 55 -13.47 -31.30 -17.87
CA PHE A 55 -12.54 -31.12 -16.76
C PHE A 55 -11.90 -29.73 -16.79
N HIS A 56 -11.41 -29.26 -17.95
CA HIS A 56 -10.78 -27.95 -18.08
C HIS A 56 -11.74 -26.81 -17.74
N GLN A 57 -13.01 -26.93 -18.12
CA GLN A 57 -14.05 -25.97 -17.74
C GLN A 57 -14.25 -25.93 -16.22
N GLN A 58 -14.40 -27.09 -15.57
CA GLN A 58 -14.54 -27.17 -14.12
C GLN A 58 -13.31 -26.65 -13.39
N PHE A 59 -12.11 -27.01 -13.85
CA PHE A 59 -10.85 -26.50 -13.31
C PHE A 59 -10.80 -24.97 -13.36
N THR A 60 -11.15 -24.38 -14.50
CA THR A 60 -11.11 -22.92 -14.70
C THR A 60 -12.17 -22.21 -13.85
N GLN A 61 -13.35 -22.79 -13.68
CA GLN A 61 -14.40 -22.28 -12.79
C GLN A 61 -13.95 -22.30 -11.33
N ASN A 62 -13.40 -23.44 -10.87
CA ASN A 62 -12.92 -23.59 -9.50
C ASN A 62 -11.74 -22.64 -9.21
N LEU A 63 -10.83 -22.46 -10.17
CA LEU A 63 -9.72 -21.52 -10.04
C LEU A 63 -10.23 -20.08 -9.87
N GLN A 64 -11.23 -19.67 -10.67
CA GLN A 64 -11.83 -18.34 -10.55
C GLN A 64 -12.57 -18.16 -9.22
N ALA A 65 -13.31 -19.16 -8.78
CA ALA A 65 -13.99 -19.14 -7.48
C ALA A 65 -12.98 -19.03 -6.33
N GLY A 66 -11.88 -19.79 -6.39
CA GLY A 66 -10.80 -19.72 -5.41
C GLY A 66 -10.12 -18.35 -5.38
N ALA A 67 -9.80 -17.79 -6.55
CA ALA A 67 -9.25 -16.43 -6.64
C ALA A 67 -10.19 -15.38 -6.04
N GLY A 68 -11.49 -15.49 -6.31
CA GLY A 68 -12.51 -14.63 -5.71
C GLY A 68 -12.59 -14.79 -4.19
N ALA A 69 -12.48 -16.00 -3.66
CA ALA A 69 -12.47 -16.26 -2.22
C ALA A 69 -11.25 -15.63 -1.54
N TYR A 70 -10.05 -15.75 -2.13
CA TYR A 70 -8.84 -15.12 -1.60
C TYR A 70 -8.93 -13.59 -1.64
N ALA A 71 -9.37 -13.01 -2.76
CA ALA A 71 -9.58 -11.57 -2.86
C ALA A 71 -10.62 -11.06 -1.84
N GLY A 72 -11.70 -11.82 -1.61
CA GLY A 72 -12.69 -11.53 -0.58
C GLY A 72 -12.10 -11.58 0.83
N ALA A 73 -11.26 -12.57 1.13
CA ALA A 73 -10.57 -12.68 2.41
C ALA A 73 -9.58 -11.52 2.64
N GLU A 74 -8.83 -11.12 1.61
CA GLU A 74 -7.96 -9.93 1.67
C GLU A 74 -8.76 -8.66 1.94
N ALA A 75 -9.88 -8.46 1.24
CA ALA A 75 -10.76 -7.31 1.46
C ALA A 75 -11.32 -7.27 2.89
N ALA A 76 -11.73 -8.42 3.43
CA ALA A 76 -12.20 -8.54 4.81
C ALA A 76 -11.08 -8.21 5.81
N ASN A 77 -9.86 -8.72 5.59
CA ASN A 77 -8.71 -8.41 6.44
C ASN A 77 -8.39 -6.91 6.43
N VAL A 78 -8.38 -6.28 5.25
CA VAL A 78 -8.17 -4.82 5.13
C VAL A 78 -9.26 -4.04 5.88
N ALA A 79 -10.52 -4.45 5.74
CA ALA A 79 -11.65 -3.81 6.42
C ALA A 79 -11.54 -3.85 7.95
N VAL A 80 -10.93 -4.89 8.52
CA VAL A 80 -10.66 -4.98 9.96
C VAL A 80 -9.41 -4.19 10.37
N MET A 81 -8.35 -4.19 9.55
CA MET A 81 -7.10 -3.51 9.88
C MET A 81 -7.18 -1.98 9.79
N GLN A 82 -7.94 -1.45 8.84
CA GLN A 82 -8.07 0.00 8.64
C GLN A 82 -8.62 0.76 9.87
N PRO A 83 -9.73 0.34 10.52
CA PRO A 83 -10.21 0.98 11.74
C PRO A 83 -9.25 0.77 12.93
N LEU A 84 -8.54 -0.36 13.00
CA LEU A 84 -7.54 -0.59 14.04
C LEU A 84 -6.36 0.38 13.92
N ALA A 85 -5.85 0.61 12.72
CA ALA A 85 -4.79 1.59 12.47
C ALA A 85 -5.26 3.02 12.83
N ALA A 86 -6.49 3.38 12.43
CA ALA A 86 -7.07 4.67 12.81
C ALA A 86 -7.21 4.83 14.33
N ALA A 87 -7.65 3.78 15.03
CA ALA A 87 -7.73 3.76 16.49
C ALA A 87 -6.34 3.96 17.12
N ALA A 88 -5.31 3.27 16.65
CA ALA A 88 -3.94 3.44 17.15
C ALA A 88 -3.44 4.88 16.98
N SER A 89 -3.64 5.49 15.80
CA SER A 89 -3.28 6.89 15.56
C SER A 89 -4.06 7.85 16.45
N SER A 90 -5.35 7.58 16.71
CA SER A 90 -6.18 8.41 17.59
C SER A 90 -5.69 8.37 19.04
N ILE A 91 -5.28 7.20 19.53
CA ILE A 91 -4.73 7.02 20.88
C ILE A 91 -3.40 7.76 21.01
N ALA A 92 -2.52 7.63 20.01
CA ALA A 92 -1.25 8.37 19.99
C ALA A 92 -1.48 9.89 20.00
N GLY A 93 -2.42 10.38 19.18
CA GLY A 93 -2.80 11.79 19.16
C GLY A 93 -3.36 12.27 20.50
N ALA A 94 -4.22 11.47 21.14
CA ALA A 94 -4.78 11.78 22.46
C ALA A 94 -3.70 11.85 23.55
N ALA A 95 -2.71 10.95 23.53
CA ALA A 95 -1.59 10.96 24.48
C ALA A 95 -0.74 12.24 24.33
N VAL A 96 -0.43 12.64 23.10
CA VAL A 96 0.29 13.90 22.82
C VAL A 96 -0.54 15.11 23.26
N ALA A 97 -1.84 15.12 22.96
CA ALA A 97 -2.74 16.19 23.36
C ALA A 97 -2.85 16.33 24.89
N ALA A 98 -2.85 15.21 25.62
CA ALA A 98 -2.85 15.19 27.07
C ALA A 98 -1.52 15.66 27.69
N ALA A 99 -0.39 15.40 27.03
CA ALA A 99 0.92 15.87 27.49
C ALA A 99 1.15 17.38 27.20
N ASN A 100 0.56 17.91 26.14
CA ASN A 100 0.75 19.29 25.71
C ASN A 100 0.47 20.36 26.80
N PRO A 101 -0.65 20.32 27.57
CA PRO A 101 -0.89 21.31 28.63
C PRO A 101 0.16 21.26 29.74
N VAL A 102 0.70 20.08 30.07
CA VAL A 102 1.76 19.92 31.06
C VAL A 102 3.06 20.58 30.57
N VAL A 103 3.40 20.36 29.30
CA VAL A 103 4.56 21.00 28.67
C VAL A 103 4.39 22.51 28.60
N GLN A 104 3.20 23.00 28.23
CA GLN A 104 2.90 24.43 28.18
C GLN A 104 2.98 25.09 29.55
N TRP A 105 2.41 24.46 30.58
CA TRP A 105 2.52 24.93 31.96
C TRP A 105 3.98 25.01 32.43
N PHE A 106 4.79 23.98 32.15
CA PHE A 106 6.20 23.97 32.54
C PHE A 106 7.01 25.07 31.83
N ASN A 107 6.78 25.28 30.53
CA ASN A 107 7.39 26.37 29.78
C ASN A 107 6.94 27.74 30.32
N GLY A 108 5.67 27.89 30.68
CA GLY A 108 5.15 29.10 31.34
C GLY A 108 5.87 29.38 32.65
N LEU A 109 6.04 28.37 33.50
CA LEU A 109 6.80 28.49 34.75
C LEU A 109 8.25 28.93 34.51
N LEU A 110 8.93 28.38 33.50
CA LEU A 110 10.30 28.78 33.17
C LEU A 110 10.37 30.25 32.75
N VAL A 111 9.42 30.71 31.93
CA VAL A 111 9.32 32.12 31.51
C VAL A 111 9.01 33.04 32.68
N ASP A 112 8.07 32.64 33.55
CA ASP A 112 7.72 33.41 34.75
C ASP A 112 8.89 33.53 35.71
N LEU A 113 9.66 32.45 35.91
CA LEU A 113 10.89 32.48 36.71
C LEU A 113 11.94 33.41 36.10
N GLN A 114 12.14 33.36 34.79
CA GLN A 114 13.09 34.24 34.11
C GLN A 114 12.69 35.72 34.22
N ASN A 115 11.40 36.02 34.08
CA ASN A 115 10.86 37.36 34.29
C ASN A 115 11.02 37.83 35.74
N LEU A 116 10.77 36.95 36.72
CA LEU A 116 10.95 37.26 38.13
C LEU A 116 12.42 37.56 38.45
N ILE A 117 13.35 36.74 37.95
CA ILE A 117 14.80 36.98 38.09
C ILE A 117 15.19 38.32 37.47
N GLY A 118 14.75 38.60 36.24
CA GLY A 118 15.03 39.87 35.57
C GLY A 118 14.53 41.09 36.35
N ARG A 119 13.29 41.01 36.87
CA ARG A 119 12.71 42.07 37.71
C ARG A 119 13.45 42.23 39.03
N PHE A 120 13.84 41.13 39.66
CA PHE A 120 14.61 41.15 40.91
C PHE A 120 15.99 41.79 40.70
N LEU A 121 16.71 41.38 39.65
CA LEU A 121 18.02 41.95 39.31
C LEU A 121 17.90 43.45 38.97
N PHE A 122 16.90 43.83 38.17
CA PHE A 122 16.66 45.25 37.89
C PHE A 122 16.40 46.03 39.18
N PHE A 123 15.54 45.55 40.07
CA PHE A 123 15.27 46.23 41.33
C PHE A 123 16.51 46.33 42.23
N LEU A 124 17.37 45.31 42.25
CA LEU A 124 18.58 45.28 43.07
C LEU A 124 19.67 46.25 42.57
N PHE A 125 19.80 46.42 41.25
CA PHE A 125 20.90 47.17 40.64
C PHE A 125 20.51 48.52 40.03
N ALA A 126 19.24 48.77 39.72
CA ALA A 126 18.73 50.05 39.19
C ALA A 126 19.20 51.28 39.98
N PRO A 127 19.10 51.35 41.33
CA PRO A 127 19.52 52.55 42.06
C PRO A 127 21.01 52.89 41.91
N ILE A 128 21.85 51.93 41.55
CA ILE A 128 23.29 52.12 41.29
C ILE A 128 23.54 52.46 39.82
N LEU A 129 22.82 51.83 38.88
CA LEU A 129 23.01 52.01 37.44
C LEU A 129 22.39 53.31 36.91
N ASP A 130 21.19 53.69 37.38
CA ASP A 130 20.45 54.85 36.89
C ASP A 130 21.24 56.18 36.93
N PRO A 131 21.94 56.55 38.03
CA PRO A 131 22.75 57.78 38.03
C PRO A 131 23.93 57.71 37.04
N ILE A 132 24.51 56.53 36.81
CA ILE A 132 25.62 56.34 35.87
C ILE A 132 25.12 56.45 34.43
N ILE A 133 24.01 55.79 34.09
CA ILE A 133 23.39 55.82 32.77
C ILE A 133 22.95 57.25 32.43
N ASN A 134 22.27 57.94 33.34
CA ASN A 134 21.81 59.31 33.13
C ASN A 134 22.98 60.31 33.00
N SER A 135 24.06 60.12 33.77
CA SER A 135 25.28 60.93 33.65
C SER A 135 25.96 60.74 32.29
N LEU A 136 26.09 59.49 31.83
CA LEU A 136 26.69 59.19 30.52
C LEU A 136 25.83 59.73 29.36
N ALA A 137 24.50 59.57 29.45
CA ALA A 137 23.57 60.08 28.46
C ALA A 137 23.63 61.62 28.35
N ASN A 138 23.68 62.32 29.48
CA ASN A 138 23.85 63.78 29.51
C ASN A 138 25.23 64.22 29.00
N ALA A 139 26.30 63.49 29.32
CA ALA A 139 27.64 63.78 28.82
C ALA A 139 27.71 63.67 27.28
N ILE A 140 27.10 62.61 26.72
CA ILE A 140 27.01 62.40 25.28
C ILE A 140 26.13 63.49 24.62
N ALA A 141 24.95 63.77 25.16
CA ALA A 141 24.06 64.80 24.63
C ALA A 141 24.73 66.19 24.60
N THR A 142 25.47 66.52 25.66
CA THR A 142 26.22 67.77 25.76
C THR A 142 27.37 67.81 24.74
N ALA A 143 28.11 66.71 24.57
CA ALA A 143 29.18 66.62 23.59
C ALA A 143 28.68 66.77 22.13
N ILE A 144 27.52 66.20 21.81
CA ILE A 144 26.89 66.33 20.49
C ILE A 144 26.48 67.79 20.23
N VAL A 145 25.80 68.43 21.18
CA VAL A 145 25.38 69.84 21.06
C VAL A 145 26.60 70.75 20.91
N GLN A 146 27.64 70.57 21.73
CA GLN A 146 28.85 71.39 21.66
C GLN A 146 29.68 71.14 20.39
N GLY A 147 29.64 69.94 19.82
CA GLY A 147 30.30 69.63 18.55
C GLY A 147 29.59 70.19 17.32
N LEU A 148 28.29 70.47 17.41
CA LEU A 148 27.48 71.06 16.32
C LEU A 148 27.59 72.59 16.23
N PHE A 149 28.12 73.26 17.25
CA PHE A 149 28.26 74.73 17.32
C PHE A 149 29.72 75.23 17.25
N LYS A 150 30.65 74.40 16.75
CA LYS A 150 32.04 74.79 16.44
C LYS A 150 32.32 74.69 14.95
#